data_AF-X1GAL0-F1
#
_entry.id   AF-X1GAL0-F1
#
_cell.length_a   1.000
_cell.length_b   1.000
_cell.length_c   1.000
_cell.angle_alpha   90.00
_cell.angle_beta   90.00
_cell.angle_gamma   90.00
#
_symmetry.space_group_name_H-M   'P 1'
#
loop_
_entity.id
_entity.type
_entity.pdbx_description
1 polymer ?
#
loop_
_entity_poly.entity_id
_entity_poly.type
_entity_poly.pdbx_seq_one_letter_code
_entity_poly.pdbx_strand_id
1 'polypeptide(L)'
;GRIALRFLLGFFDGDGWYDANSNGRAVIYSSSKPFLEQIKILYGIKNKVQEKPPKDVSSDELEEINIAGKEKKSKPSYWLTLGPELFYQIIKIYNNGLKRKRPQELQSNHNFLDV
;
A
#
# COMPACT_ATOMS: atom_id res chain seq x y z
N GLY A 1 17.55 -7.24 5.10
CA GLY A 1 18.71 -6.40 4.71
C GLY A 1 18.26 -5.01 4.26
N ARG A 2 19.11 -3.98 4.35
CA ARG A 2 18.75 -2.58 4.02
C ARG A 2 18.24 -2.36 2.59
N ILE A 3 18.72 -3.16 1.61
CA ILE A 3 18.30 -3.07 0.21
C ILE A 3 16.83 -3.49 0.04
N ALA A 4 16.42 -4.59 0.68
CA ALA A 4 15.03 -5.06 0.63
C ALA A 4 14.05 -4.01 1.17
N LEU A 5 14.37 -3.40 2.31
CA LEU A 5 13.51 -2.35 2.88
C LEU A 5 13.42 -1.10 1.97
N ARG A 6 14.48 -0.75 1.24
CA ARG A 6 14.45 0.33 0.23
C ARG A 6 13.58 -0.03 -0.98
N PHE A 7 13.62 -1.28 -1.43
CA PHE A 7 12.71 -1.76 -2.47
C PHE A 7 11.26 -1.63 -2.01
N LEU A 8 10.93 -2.15 -0.82
CA LEU A 8 9.57 -2.10 -0.28
C LEU A 8 9.09 -0.66 -0.07
N LEU A 9 9.99 0.23 0.37
CA LEU A 9 9.72 1.66 0.47
C LEU A 9 9.36 2.26 -0.90
N GLY A 10 10.18 2.02 -1.93
CA GLY A 10 9.91 2.54 -3.28
C GLY A 10 8.58 2.02 -3.84
N PHE A 11 8.28 0.74 -3.59
CA PHE A 11 7.00 0.15 -3.98
C PHE A 11 5.82 0.78 -3.22
N PHE A 12 5.97 0.99 -1.90
CA PHE A 12 4.96 1.66 -1.08
C PHE A 12 4.75 3.14 -1.48
N ASP A 13 5.79 3.83 -1.92
CA ASP A 13 5.67 5.22 -2.39
C ASP A 13 4.83 5.30 -3.67
N GLY A 14 5.03 4.38 -4.61
CA GLY A 14 4.22 4.26 -5.83
C GLY A 14 2.80 3.77 -5.55
N ASP A 15 2.68 2.54 -5.07
CA ASP A 15 1.42 1.78 -5.01
C ASP A 15 0.91 1.51 -3.58
N GLY A 16 1.48 2.18 -2.59
CA GLY A 16 1.05 2.08 -1.19
C GLY A 16 0.00 3.13 -0.80
N TRP A 17 -0.73 2.83 0.28
CA TRP A 17 -1.64 3.77 0.94
C TRP A 17 -1.53 3.60 2.45
N TYR A 18 -1.75 4.71 3.16
CA TYR A 18 -1.77 4.75 4.62
C TYR A 18 -3.07 5.37 5.09
N ASP A 19 -3.81 4.64 5.92
CA ASP A 19 -4.98 5.16 6.62
C ASP A 19 -4.59 5.63 8.02
N ALA A 20 -4.58 6.95 8.23
CA ALA A 20 -4.38 7.52 9.55
C ALA A 20 -5.60 7.33 10.47
N ASN A 21 -6.81 7.20 9.90
CA ASN A 21 -8.06 7.16 10.66
C ASN A 21 -8.42 5.73 11.12
N SER A 22 -7.92 4.70 10.43
CA SER A 22 -8.17 3.29 10.77
C SER A 22 -7.02 2.64 11.55
N ASN A 23 -6.61 3.23 12.67
CA ASN A 23 -5.52 2.73 13.54
C ASN A 23 -4.16 2.53 12.83
N GLY A 24 -3.84 3.38 11.84
CA GLY A 24 -2.53 3.36 11.19
C GLY A 24 -2.31 2.17 10.25
N ARG A 25 -3.20 2.02 9.28
CA ARG A 25 -3.17 0.89 8.35
C ARG A 25 -2.34 1.21 7.11
N ALA A 26 -1.17 0.58 6.99
CA ALA A 26 -0.34 0.62 5.79
C ALA A 26 -0.62 -0.56 4.86
N VAL A 27 -0.99 -0.27 3.61
CA VAL A 27 -1.30 -1.27 2.59
C VAL A 27 -0.52 -1.00 1.30
N ILE A 28 -0.26 -2.07 0.55
CA ILE A 28 0.24 -2.01 -0.82
C ILE A 28 -0.75 -2.69 -1.76
N TYR A 29 -0.89 -2.16 -2.97
CA TYR A 29 -1.79 -2.69 -4.01
C TYR A 29 -1.00 -3.31 -5.16
N SER A 30 -1.57 -4.32 -5.81
CA SER A 30 -1.04 -4.85 -7.07
C SER A 30 -2.14 -5.59 -7.84
N SER A 31 -2.05 -5.61 -9.17
CA SER A 31 -2.87 -6.52 -9.99
C SER A 31 -2.34 -7.95 -10.01
N SER A 32 -1.16 -8.22 -9.42
CA SER A 32 -0.53 -9.53 -9.36
C SER A 32 -0.59 -10.09 -7.94
N LYS A 33 -1.49 -11.04 -7.69
CA LYS A 33 -1.52 -11.77 -6.42
C LYS A 33 -0.22 -12.53 -6.13
N PRO A 34 0.39 -13.27 -7.09
CA PRO A 34 1.65 -13.97 -6.83
C PRO A 34 2.77 -13.04 -6.38
N PHE A 35 2.82 -11.81 -6.91
CA PHE A 35 3.80 -10.81 -6.49
C PHE A 35 3.59 -10.38 -5.03
N LEU A 36 2.34 -10.13 -4.60
CA LEU A 36 2.06 -9.82 -3.20
C LEU A 36 2.34 -11.00 -2.26
N GLU A 37 2.10 -12.24 -2.70
CA GLU A 37 2.46 -13.43 -1.92
C GLU A 37 4.00 -13.57 -1.79
N GLN A 38 4.76 -13.26 -2.84
CA GLN A 38 6.23 -13.21 -2.76
C GLN A 38 6.71 -12.14 -1.79
N ILE A 39 6.14 -10.92 -1.83
CA ILE A 39 6.44 -9.88 -0.84
C ILE A 39 6.11 -10.38 0.56
N LYS A 40 4.93 -10.98 0.75
CA LYS A 40 4.52 -11.53 2.04
C LYS A 40 5.55 -12.49 2.61
N ILE A 41 6.03 -13.43 1.80
CA ILE A 41 7.05 -14.42 2.20
C ILE A 41 8.38 -13.72 2.50
N LEU A 42 8.83 -12.83 1.61
CA LEU A 42 10.13 -12.16 1.72
C LEU A 42 10.26 -11.28 2.98
N TYR A 43 9.18 -10.61 3.39
CA TYR A 43 9.19 -9.73 4.57
C TYR A 43 8.52 -10.34 5.81
N GLY A 44 8.13 -11.62 5.76
CA GLY A 44 7.51 -12.30 6.91
C GLY A 44 6.16 -11.70 7.34
N ILE A 45 5.38 -11.18 6.40
CA ILE A 45 4.10 -10.51 6.70
C ILE A 45 3.05 -11.57 7.06
N LYS A 46 2.39 -11.41 8.21
CA LYS A 46 1.38 -12.37 8.69
C LYS A 46 0.02 -12.19 8.01
N ASN A 47 -0.32 -10.97 7.60
CA ASN A 47 -1.59 -10.65 6.96
C ASN A 47 -1.78 -11.44 5.66
N LYS A 48 -3.03 -11.78 5.34
CA LYS A 48 -3.38 -12.44 4.08
C LYS A 48 -3.39 -11.41 2.93
N VAL A 49 -2.99 -11.84 1.73
CA VAL A 49 -3.28 -11.09 0.52
C VAL A 49 -4.79 -11.15 0.30
N GLN A 50 -5.42 -9.98 0.21
CA GLN A 50 -6.85 -9.85 0.02
C GLN A 50 -7.12 -9.44 -1.42
N GLU A 51 -8.22 -9.94 -1.96
CA GLU A 51 -8.74 -9.53 -3.25
C GLU A 51 -9.78 -8.46 -3.00
N LYS A 52 -9.63 -7.30 -3.65
CA LYS A 52 -10.75 -6.39 -3.79
C LYS A 52 -11.68 -7.06 -4.79
N PRO A 53 -12.93 -7.40 -4.40
CA PRO A 53 -13.89 -7.81 -5.41
C PRO A 53 -13.93 -6.68 -6.46
N PRO A 54 -14.05 -7.00 -7.77
CA PRO A 54 -14.39 -5.96 -8.72
C PRO A 54 -15.56 -5.21 -8.09
N LYS A 55 -15.43 -3.88 -7.93
CA LYS A 55 -16.62 -3.09 -7.59
C LYS A 55 -17.64 -3.55 -8.62
N ASP A 56 -18.79 -4.02 -8.17
CA ASP A 56 -19.96 -4.11 -9.03
C ASP A 56 -20.12 -2.70 -9.58
N VAL A 57 -19.52 -2.47 -10.74
CA VAL A 57 -19.86 -1.33 -11.56
C VAL A 57 -21.31 -1.64 -11.83
N SER A 58 -22.22 -0.86 -11.22
CA SER A 58 -23.61 -0.93 -11.62
C SER A 58 -23.61 -0.90 -13.14
N SER A 59 -24.46 -1.72 -13.75
CA SER A 59 -24.69 -1.75 -15.19
C SER A 59 -24.78 -0.35 -15.81
N ASP A 60 -25.15 0.64 -15.00
CA ASP A 60 -25.44 2.02 -15.35
C ASP A 60 -24.17 2.91 -15.37
N GLU A 61 -23.08 2.56 -14.66
CA GLU A 61 -21.78 3.26 -14.76
C GLU A 61 -20.86 2.66 -15.85
N LEU A 62 -21.22 1.51 -16.42
CA LEU A 62 -20.51 0.91 -17.56
C LEU A 62 -20.77 1.65 -18.88
N GLU A 63 -21.84 2.43 -18.99
CA GLU A 63 -22.18 3.16 -20.22
C GLU A 63 -21.28 4.38 -20.48
N GLU A 64 -20.72 5.01 -19.45
CA GLU A 64 -19.97 6.27 -19.62
C GLU A 64 -18.45 6.12 -19.79
N ILE A 65 -17.88 4.92 -19.62
CA ILE A 65 -16.47 4.66 -20.02
C ILE A 65 -16.41 4.00 -21.41
N ASN A 66 -17.32 4.39 -22.30
CA ASN A 66 -17.18 4.22 -23.75
C ASN A 66 -16.17 5.24 -24.32
N ILE A 67 -14.94 5.23 -23.78
CA ILE A 67 -13.82 5.87 -24.48
C ILE A 67 -13.36 4.87 -25.55
N ALA A 68 -13.94 4.99 -26.74
CA ALA A 68 -13.49 4.34 -27.98
C ALA A 68 -13.49 2.79 -27.99
N GLY A 69 -14.60 2.17 -27.61
CA GLY A 69 -14.89 0.75 -27.96
C GLY A 69 -13.96 -0.30 -27.35
N LYS A 70 -13.29 0.00 -26.23
CA LYS A 70 -12.46 -0.97 -25.51
C LYS A 70 -13.06 -1.22 -24.13
N GLU A 71 -13.63 -2.41 -23.94
CA GLU A 71 -14.05 -2.91 -22.62
C GLU A 71 -12.88 -2.77 -21.62
N LYS A 72 -13.00 -1.83 -20.67
CA LYS A 72 -12.08 -1.78 -19.53
C LYS A 72 -12.62 -2.66 -18.42
N LYS A 73 -12.32 -3.96 -18.49
CA LYS A 73 -12.37 -4.80 -17.29
C LYS A 73 -11.38 -4.22 -16.28
N SER A 74 -11.89 -3.64 -15.19
CA SER A 74 -11.01 -3.22 -14.09
C SER A 74 -10.27 -4.48 -13.62
N LYS A 75 -8.94 -4.47 -13.70
CA LYS A 75 -8.14 -5.63 -13.26
C LYS A 75 -8.44 -5.88 -11.78
N PRO A 76 -8.55 -7.14 -11.34
CA PRO A 76 -8.67 -7.44 -9.92
C PRO A 76 -7.51 -6.75 -9.18
N SER A 77 -7.86 -5.98 -8.15
CA SER A 77 -6.89 -5.27 -7.33
C SER A 77 -6.68 -6.08 -6.07
N TYR A 78 -5.50 -6.67 -5.92
CA TYR A 78 -5.10 -7.33 -4.69
C TYR A 78 -4.44 -6.30 -3.77
N TRP A 79 -4.53 -6.53 -2.47
CA TRP A 79 -3.85 -5.70 -1.50
C TRP A 79 -3.33 -6.51 -0.32
N LEU A 80 -2.24 -6.01 0.26
CA LEU A 80 -1.57 -6.62 1.40
C LEU A 80 -1.33 -5.54 2.47
N THR A 81 -1.73 -5.82 3.70
CA THR A 81 -1.38 -4.98 4.85
C THR A 81 0.02 -5.33 5.31
N LEU A 82 0.90 -4.33 5.44
CA LEU A 82 2.29 -4.54 5.86
C LEU A 82 2.41 -4.80 7.37
N GLY A 83 1.43 -4.35 8.15
CA GLY A 83 1.50 -4.31 9.61
C GLY A 83 2.30 -3.11 10.12
N PRO A 84 2.09 -2.69 11.37
CA PRO A 84 2.68 -1.47 11.91
C PRO A 84 4.22 -1.56 11.98
N GLU A 85 4.76 -2.67 12.48
CA GLU A 85 6.21 -2.84 12.68
C GLU A 85 7.01 -2.69 11.37
N LEU A 86 6.63 -3.43 10.32
CA LEU A 86 7.29 -3.34 9.02
C LEU A 86 7.12 -1.95 8.40
N PHE A 87 5.94 -1.33 8.58
CA PHE A 87 5.69 0.03 8.12
C PHE A 87 6.64 1.05 8.81
N TYR A 88 6.81 0.96 10.13
CA TYR A 88 7.75 1.82 10.86
C TYR A 88 9.19 1.62 10.38
N GLN A 89 9.59 0.37 10.10
CA GLN A 89 10.92 0.09 9.58
C GLN A 89 11.18 0.73 8.20
N ILE A 90 10.20 0.70 7.29
CA ILE A 90 10.39 1.30 5.95
C ILE A 90 10.43 2.83 6.01
N ILE A 91 9.58 3.47 6.82
CA ILE A 91 9.54 4.94 6.90
C ILE A 91 10.77 5.51 7.63
N LYS A 92 11.32 4.79 8.61
CA LYS A 92 12.54 5.20 9.34
C LYS A 92 13.77 5.29 8.44
N ILE A 93 13.80 4.53 7.33
CA ILE A 93 14.89 4.62 6.34
C ILE A 93 14.81 5.91 5.52
N TYR A 94 13.65 6.57 5.50
CA TYR A 94 13.39 7.72 4.64
C TYR A 94 12.80 8.90 5.41
N ASN A 95 13.66 9.55 6.22
CA ASN A 95 13.28 10.66 7.10
C ASN A 95 12.69 11.89 6.36
N ASN A 96 12.89 12.06 5.05
CA ASN A 96 12.51 13.29 4.34
C ASN A 96 11.37 13.17 3.29
N GLY A 97 10.77 11.99 3.05
CA GLY A 97 9.62 11.89 2.13
C GLY A 97 8.44 11.07 2.65
N LEU A 98 7.41 10.90 1.82
CA LEU A 98 6.08 10.38 2.18
C LEU A 98 5.23 11.30 3.09
N LYS A 99 5.43 12.63 3.07
CA LYS A 99 4.67 13.58 3.93
C LYS A 99 3.14 13.36 3.91
N ARG A 100 2.58 13.02 2.75
CA ARG A 100 1.14 12.72 2.57
C ARG A 100 0.69 11.37 3.18
N LYS A 101 1.61 10.41 3.34
CA LYS A 101 1.34 9.03 3.77
C LYS A 101 1.87 8.73 5.18
N ARG A 102 2.31 9.74 5.95
CA ARG A 102 2.79 9.58 7.33
C ARG A 102 1.69 9.87 8.35
N PRO A 103 1.56 9.09 9.43
CA PRO A 103 0.75 9.50 10.58
C PRO A 103 1.24 10.83 11.14
N GLN A 104 0.30 11.69 11.57
CA GLN A 104 0.59 13.01 12.12
C GLN A 104 1.46 12.96 13.37
N GLU A 105 1.38 11.88 14.16
CA GLU A 105 2.18 11.64 15.37
C GLU A 105 3.70 11.55 15.10
N LEU A 106 4.09 11.20 13.87
CA LEU A 106 5.50 11.19 13.44
C LEU A 106 5.95 12.53 12.82
N GLN A 107 5.03 13.49 12.64
CA GLN A 107 5.33 14.80 12.07
C GLN A 107 5.63 15.86 13.15
N SER A 108 5.11 15.68 14.37
CA SER A 108 5.33 16.60 15.51
C SER A 108 6.57 16.26 16.36
N ASN A 109 7.11 15.05 16.23
CA ASN A 109 8.21 14.58 17.06
C ASN A 109 9.56 14.67 16.34
N HIS A 110 10.10 15.89 16.25
CA HIS A 110 11.54 16.07 16.04
C HIS A 110 12.38 15.63 17.26
N ASN A 111 11.76 15.33 18.41
CA ASN A 111 12.43 15.07 19.69
C ASN A 111 12.32 13.62 20.22
N PHE A 112 11.71 12.67 19.49
CA PHE A 112 11.58 11.28 19.97
C PHE A 112 12.75 10.38 19.56
N LEU A 113 13.86 10.97 19.11
CA LEU A 113 15.06 10.26 18.65
C LEU A 113 16.26 10.38 19.60
N ASP A 114 16.10 11.00 20.77
CA ASP A 114 17.11 11.05 21.83
C ASP A 114 16.68 10.22 23.06
N VAL A 115 16.53 8.90 22.88
CA VAL A 115 16.65 7.89 23.96
C VAL A 115 17.20 6.59 23.38
#